data_AF-A0A7D9EIC8-F1
#
_entry.id   AF-A0A7D9EIC8-F1
#
_cell.length_a   1.000
_cell.length_b   1.000
_cell.length_c   1.000
_cell.angle_alpha   90.00
_cell.angle_beta   90.00
_cell.angle_gamma   90.00
#
_symmetry.space_group_name_H-M   'P 1'
#
loop_
_entity.id
_entity.type
_entity.pdbx_description
1 polymer ?
#
loop_
_entity_poly.entity_id
_entity_poly.type
_entity_poly.pdbx_seq_one_letter_code
_entity_poly.pdbx_strand_id
1 'polypeptide(L)'
;LLSVIRQTENDDLTDALQDLIKQYQDDPRLGQMAVIIAQHLAMTFKNLLDSDESDDKAVTAMGILTNFDTMMSVIESKEVRDELEKIVYSIIEAVFKQGIIDFYEDVLAIMVTATLYKISPLMWNLFYLMYEAFERDGYDFFTDMSSPLHNYLTVDPEVFLANPKNMEILYTMCQKILSDDDSGEDAECYAAKLFEVAILQFPGRIDQWITPFAQVALARLTRKVVTSELRVMCLQVVVATLYYNPTFLTTILDKLHLPESNEPITVQFFAQWMGDANCFLGLHDRKMFVLGLCSILGINSTLRPKGLHDCASKIIPSLLMIFSGLQRSYERQALLEEDSDEDGGEIDGDEDVDEGELESDDDELNEDEVVYVENLAKRVTNALHAEDADEDEETELEAYTTTIDNEDAVDEYTVFQQCLL
;
A
#
# COMPACT_ATOMS: atom_id res chain seq x y z
N LEU A 1 -27.60 20.85 13.08
CA LEU A 1 -26.34 20.89 12.35
C LEU A 1 -26.56 20.75 10.84
N LEU A 2 -27.03 19.60 10.34
CA LEU A 2 -27.27 19.36 8.91
C LEU A 2 -28.02 20.48 8.18
N SER A 3 -29.14 20.96 8.74
CA SER A 3 -29.90 22.05 8.11
C SER A 3 -29.12 23.36 8.00
N VAL A 4 -28.20 23.59 8.94
CA VAL A 4 -27.33 24.77 8.96
C VAL A 4 -26.25 24.61 7.89
N ILE A 5 -25.57 23.45 7.82
CA ILE A 5 -24.59 23.14 6.75
C ILE A 5 -25.17 23.44 5.37
N ARG A 6 -26.39 22.98 5.07
CA ARG A 6 -27.04 23.23 3.76
C ARG A 6 -27.45 24.68 3.53
N GLN A 7 -27.67 25.46 4.59
CA GLN A 7 -28.07 26.87 4.46
C GLN A 7 -26.89 27.81 4.42
N THR A 8 -25.80 27.47 5.11
CA THR A 8 -24.64 28.34 5.30
C THR A 8 -23.47 27.96 4.41
N GLU A 9 -23.40 26.70 3.95
CA GLU A 9 -22.30 26.18 3.12
C GLU A 9 -20.94 26.53 3.74
N ASN A 10 -20.81 26.25 5.05
CA ASN A 10 -19.60 26.54 5.83
C ASN A 10 -18.92 25.21 6.19
N ASP A 11 -17.60 25.19 5.99
CA ASP A 11 -16.68 24.08 6.15
C ASP A 11 -16.41 23.73 7.63
N ASP A 12 -16.31 24.71 8.53
CA ASP A 12 -16.16 24.45 9.97
C ASP A 12 -17.27 23.53 10.51
N LEU A 13 -18.46 23.63 9.92
CA LEU A 13 -19.59 22.76 10.27
C LEU A 13 -19.48 21.35 9.70
N THR A 14 -18.74 21.14 8.59
CA THR A 14 -18.44 19.79 8.08
C THR A 14 -17.39 19.11 8.96
N ASP A 15 -16.39 19.84 9.44
CA ASP A 15 -15.38 19.29 10.35
C ASP A 15 -16.00 18.91 11.70
N ALA A 16 -16.81 19.81 12.26
CA ALA A 16 -17.56 19.52 13.49
C ALA A 16 -18.52 18.33 13.34
N LEU A 17 -19.05 18.06 12.13
CA LEU A 17 -19.86 16.87 11.89
C LEU A 17 -18.99 15.60 11.89
N GLN A 18 -17.79 15.66 11.32
CA GLN A 18 -16.84 14.55 11.29
C GLN A 18 -16.44 14.14 12.71
N ASP A 19 -16.10 15.11 13.56
CA ASP A 19 -15.75 14.87 14.97
C ASP A 19 -16.90 14.21 15.73
N LEU A 20 -18.14 14.66 15.48
CA LEU A 20 -19.32 14.03 16.07
C LEU A 20 -19.53 12.60 15.57
N ILE A 21 -19.26 12.31 14.30
CA ILE A 21 -19.37 10.93 13.78
C ILE A 21 -18.35 10.02 14.49
N LYS A 22 -17.10 10.47 14.63
CA LYS A 22 -16.04 9.72 15.31
C LYS A 22 -16.34 9.54 16.80
N GLN A 23 -16.74 10.61 17.50
CA GLN A 23 -17.03 10.58 18.93
C GLN A 23 -18.18 9.62 19.30
N TYR A 24 -19.16 9.44 18.41
CA TYR A 24 -20.32 8.60 18.65
C TYR A 24 -20.29 7.28 17.84
N GLN A 25 -19.12 6.82 17.39
CA GLN A 25 -18.99 5.59 16.58
C GLN A 25 -19.61 4.35 17.25
N ASP A 26 -19.46 4.22 18.58
CA ASP A 26 -20.00 3.10 19.36
C ASP A 26 -21.49 3.26 19.71
N ASP A 27 -22.11 4.41 19.41
CA ASP A 27 -23.51 4.65 19.73
C ASP A 27 -24.44 4.04 18.66
N PRO A 28 -25.32 3.08 19.00
CA PRO A 28 -26.23 2.46 18.03
C PRO A 28 -27.19 3.46 17.36
N ARG A 29 -27.39 4.64 17.95
CA ARG A 29 -28.20 5.72 17.36
C ARG A 29 -27.53 6.34 16.15
N LEU A 30 -26.19 6.33 16.08
CA LEU A 30 -25.47 6.83 14.91
C LEU A 30 -25.86 6.03 13.67
N GLY A 31 -25.85 4.70 13.73
CA GLY A 31 -26.28 3.85 12.61
C GLY A 31 -27.72 4.16 12.14
N GLN A 32 -28.64 4.44 13.07
CA GLN A 32 -30.03 4.82 12.73
C GLN A 32 -30.12 6.19 12.03
N MET A 33 -29.20 7.11 12.34
CA MET A 33 -29.17 8.46 11.78
C MET A 33 -28.25 8.58 10.55
N ALA A 34 -27.31 7.67 10.37
CA ALA A 34 -26.27 7.73 9.35
C ALA A 34 -26.84 7.86 7.94
N VAL A 35 -27.85 7.04 7.62
CA VAL A 35 -28.53 7.12 6.30
C VAL A 35 -29.17 8.49 6.10
N ILE A 36 -29.77 9.07 7.15
CA ILE A 36 -30.39 10.41 7.09
C ILE A 36 -29.33 11.49 6.91
N ILE A 37 -28.21 11.39 7.64
CA ILE A 37 -27.06 12.28 7.53
C ILE A 37 -26.52 12.23 6.10
N ALA A 38 -26.20 11.04 5.60
CA ALA A 38 -25.69 10.81 4.26
C ALA A 38 -26.63 11.32 3.16
N GLN A 39 -27.95 11.09 3.29
CA GLN A 39 -28.92 11.63 2.34
C GLN A 39 -28.91 13.16 2.32
N HIS A 40 -28.82 13.80 3.49
CA HIS A 40 -28.80 15.25 3.58
C HIS A 40 -27.51 15.82 2.99
N LEU A 41 -26.36 15.22 3.31
CA LEU A 41 -25.06 15.58 2.76
C LEU A 41 -25.04 15.41 1.24
N ALA A 42 -25.58 14.31 0.72
CA ALA A 42 -25.66 14.04 -0.72
C ALA A 42 -26.50 15.08 -1.47
N MET A 43 -27.60 15.54 -0.86
CA MET A 43 -28.40 16.63 -1.43
C MET A 43 -27.63 17.95 -1.43
N THR A 44 -26.92 18.26 -0.34
CA THR A 44 -26.09 19.48 -0.28
C THR A 44 -24.98 19.42 -1.32
N PHE A 45 -24.25 18.32 -1.41
CA PHE A 45 -23.17 18.14 -2.38
C PHE A 45 -23.65 18.34 -3.82
N LYS A 46 -24.76 17.69 -4.21
CA LYS A 46 -25.34 17.86 -5.56
C LYS A 46 -25.74 19.31 -5.85
N ASN A 47 -26.27 20.04 -4.86
CA ASN A 47 -26.58 21.46 -5.04
C ASN A 47 -25.31 22.31 -5.22
N LEU A 48 -24.23 21.96 -4.53
CA LEU A 48 -22.94 22.65 -4.68
C LEU A 48 -22.39 22.44 -6.09
N LEU A 49 -22.46 21.21 -6.62
CA LEU A 49 -22.04 20.88 -7.99
C LEU A 49 -22.80 21.66 -9.08
N ASP A 50 -24.09 21.91 -8.87
CA ASP A 50 -24.94 22.63 -9.84
C ASP A 50 -24.77 24.16 -9.77
N SER A 51 -24.01 24.68 -8.80
CA SER A 51 -23.89 26.12 -8.53
C SER A 51 -22.59 26.69 -9.04
N ASP A 52 -22.59 27.94 -9.55
CA ASP A 52 -21.37 28.61 -10.05
C ASP A 52 -20.26 28.55 -8.99
N GLU A 53 -19.11 28.01 -9.40
CA GLU A 53 -17.94 27.70 -8.57
C GLU A 53 -17.43 28.93 -7.81
N SER A 54 -17.37 28.81 -6.49
CA SER A 54 -16.69 29.72 -5.57
C SER A 54 -15.81 28.84 -4.68
N ASP A 55 -14.57 29.24 -4.43
CA ASP A 55 -13.59 28.43 -3.69
C ASP A 55 -14.14 27.91 -2.34
N ASP A 56 -14.85 28.76 -1.58
CA ASP A 56 -15.50 28.39 -0.31
C ASP A 56 -16.47 27.19 -0.41
N LYS A 57 -17.11 27.02 -1.57
CA LYS A 57 -18.03 25.89 -1.83
C LYS A 57 -17.30 24.60 -2.16
N ALA A 58 -16.14 24.68 -2.81
CA ALA A 58 -15.31 23.52 -3.10
C ALA A 58 -14.78 22.91 -1.80
N VAL A 59 -14.30 23.75 -0.87
CA VAL A 59 -13.86 23.32 0.46
C VAL A 59 -15.01 22.64 1.23
N THR A 60 -16.19 23.23 1.22
CA THR A 60 -17.38 22.61 1.85
C THR A 60 -17.74 21.27 1.19
N ALA A 61 -17.60 21.16 -0.14
CA ALA A 61 -17.87 19.92 -0.87
C ALA A 61 -16.86 18.81 -0.53
N MET A 62 -15.57 19.15 -0.40
CA MET A 62 -14.52 18.24 0.08
C MET A 62 -14.83 17.77 1.50
N GLY A 63 -15.17 18.69 2.41
CA GLY A 63 -15.57 18.34 3.78
C GLY A 63 -16.77 17.39 3.82
N ILE A 64 -17.73 17.52 2.89
CA ILE A 64 -18.83 16.55 2.75
C ILE A 64 -18.33 15.16 2.32
N LEU A 65 -17.38 15.08 1.37
CA LEU A 65 -16.79 13.82 0.92
C LEU A 65 -16.03 13.12 2.05
N THR A 66 -15.22 13.85 2.80
CA THR A 66 -14.53 13.34 4.01
C THR A 66 -15.49 12.79 5.06
N ASN A 67 -16.66 13.42 5.22
CA ASN A 67 -17.72 12.91 6.08
C ASN A 67 -18.33 11.60 5.56
N PHE A 68 -18.49 11.43 4.23
CA PHE A 68 -18.91 10.15 3.66
C PHE A 68 -17.90 9.05 3.92
N ASP A 69 -16.61 9.34 3.72
CA ASP A 69 -15.53 8.40 3.99
C ASP A 69 -15.53 7.96 5.46
N THR A 70 -15.56 8.94 6.37
CA THR A 70 -15.61 8.69 7.83
C THR A 70 -16.82 7.83 8.21
N MET A 71 -18.01 8.11 7.68
CA MET A 71 -19.19 7.28 7.93
C MET A 71 -19.03 5.85 7.40
N MET A 72 -18.44 5.67 6.22
CA MET A 72 -18.18 4.34 5.65
C MET A 72 -17.14 3.56 6.46
N SER A 73 -16.21 4.25 7.12
CA SER A 73 -15.19 3.64 7.97
C SER A 73 -15.77 3.20 9.32
N VAL A 74 -16.49 4.06 10.03
CA VAL A 74 -16.94 3.77 11.41
C VAL A 74 -18.21 2.91 11.50
N ILE A 75 -19.01 2.82 10.44
CA ILE A 75 -20.29 2.10 10.50
C ILE A 75 -20.12 0.62 10.14
N GLU A 76 -20.24 -0.21 11.18
CA GLU A 76 -20.12 -1.67 11.06
C GLU A 76 -21.42 -2.38 10.66
N SER A 77 -22.58 -1.79 10.96
CA SER A 77 -23.88 -2.42 10.67
C SER A 77 -24.05 -2.62 9.17
N LYS A 78 -24.09 -3.88 8.75
CA LYS A 78 -24.19 -4.26 7.34
C LYS A 78 -25.42 -3.66 6.65
N GLU A 79 -26.60 -3.70 7.28
CA GLU A 79 -27.80 -3.13 6.66
C GLU A 79 -27.67 -1.62 6.42
N VAL A 80 -27.02 -0.91 7.34
CA VAL A 80 -26.80 0.53 7.24
C VAL A 80 -25.72 0.82 6.20
N ARG A 81 -24.62 0.06 6.20
CA ARG A 81 -23.53 0.16 5.22
C ARG A 81 -24.03 -0.06 3.80
N ASP A 82 -24.89 -1.06 3.58
CA ASP A 82 -25.51 -1.33 2.25
C ASP A 82 -26.36 -0.13 1.76
N GLU A 83 -27.02 0.61 2.66
CA GLU A 83 -27.77 1.83 2.28
C GLU A 83 -26.85 3.04 2.06
N LEU A 84 -25.81 3.21 2.87
CA LEU A 84 -24.80 4.26 2.70
C LEU A 84 -24.07 4.10 1.37
N GLU A 85 -23.70 2.88 1.03
CA GLU A 85 -22.98 2.57 -0.20
C GLU A 85 -23.77 2.99 -1.44
N LYS A 86 -25.11 2.88 -1.44
CA LYS A 86 -25.94 3.39 -2.55
C LYS A 86 -25.86 4.90 -2.70
N ILE A 87 -25.80 5.61 -1.58
CA ILE A 87 -25.71 7.08 -1.56
C ILE A 87 -24.33 7.49 -2.07
N VAL A 88 -23.28 6.92 -1.49
CA VAL A 88 -21.88 7.14 -1.87
C VAL A 88 -21.64 6.82 -3.33
N TYR A 89 -22.11 5.67 -3.82
CA TYR A 89 -22.05 5.30 -5.24
C TYR A 89 -22.63 6.40 -6.14
N SER A 90 -23.80 6.94 -5.79
CA SER A 90 -24.43 8.00 -6.59
C SER A 90 -23.61 9.30 -6.62
N ILE A 91 -22.81 9.58 -5.59
CA ILE A 91 -21.94 10.75 -5.53
C ILE A 91 -20.70 10.52 -6.39
N ILE A 92 -20.00 9.41 -6.17
CA ILE A 92 -18.79 9.04 -6.93
C ILE A 92 -19.10 8.92 -8.42
N GLU A 93 -20.21 8.27 -8.77
CA GLU A 93 -20.67 8.15 -10.16
C GLU A 93 -20.90 9.54 -10.79
N ALA A 94 -21.47 10.49 -10.04
CA ALA A 94 -21.71 11.84 -10.55
C ALA A 94 -20.39 12.58 -10.81
N VAL A 95 -19.42 12.51 -9.89
CA VAL A 95 -18.09 13.12 -10.02
C VAL A 95 -17.35 12.57 -11.25
N PHE A 96 -17.24 11.24 -11.37
CA PHE A 96 -16.54 10.63 -12.50
C PHE A 96 -17.26 10.82 -13.84
N LYS A 97 -18.59 10.83 -13.90
CA LYS A 97 -19.31 11.03 -15.18
C LYS A 97 -19.29 12.48 -15.64
N GLN A 98 -19.27 13.43 -14.71
CA GLN A 98 -19.20 14.85 -15.05
C GLN A 98 -17.77 15.33 -15.30
N GLY A 99 -16.76 14.58 -14.84
CA GLY A 99 -15.35 14.95 -15.00
C GLY A 99 -14.95 16.10 -14.09
N ILE A 100 -15.43 16.09 -12.84
CA ILE A 100 -15.12 17.13 -11.85
C ILE A 100 -13.83 16.73 -11.14
N ILE A 101 -12.70 17.10 -11.75
CA ILE A 101 -11.36 16.65 -11.38
C ILE A 101 -10.99 17.05 -9.94
N ASP A 102 -11.45 18.22 -9.48
CA ASP A 102 -11.15 18.77 -8.15
C ASP A 102 -11.57 17.88 -6.98
N PHE A 103 -12.42 16.86 -7.22
CA PHE A 103 -12.89 15.92 -6.20
C PHE A 103 -12.40 14.48 -6.43
N TYR A 104 -11.48 14.23 -7.37
CA TYR A 104 -11.04 12.88 -7.71
C TYR A 104 -10.34 12.19 -6.54
N GLU A 105 -9.42 12.88 -5.88
CA GLU A 105 -8.70 12.39 -4.70
C GLU A 105 -9.69 11.95 -3.60
N ASP A 106 -10.64 12.83 -3.25
CA ASP A 106 -11.64 12.55 -2.21
C ASP A 106 -12.53 11.34 -2.54
N VAL A 107 -13.00 11.21 -3.78
CA VAL A 107 -13.86 10.08 -4.16
C VAL A 107 -13.07 8.78 -4.25
N LEU A 108 -11.78 8.83 -4.62
CA LEU A 108 -10.90 7.66 -4.63
C LEU A 108 -10.61 7.20 -3.20
N ALA A 109 -10.38 8.11 -2.25
CA ALA A 109 -10.26 7.79 -0.83
C ALA A 109 -11.52 7.06 -0.31
N ILE A 110 -12.71 7.56 -0.64
CA ILE A 110 -13.97 6.86 -0.28
C ILE A 110 -14.03 5.47 -0.94
N MET A 111 -13.54 5.31 -2.18
CA MET A 111 -13.48 4.00 -2.83
C MET A 111 -12.57 3.03 -2.09
N VAL A 112 -11.44 3.47 -1.54
CA VAL A 112 -10.56 2.63 -0.69
C VAL A 112 -11.36 2.08 0.48
N THR A 113 -11.95 2.96 1.28
CA THR A 113 -12.73 2.58 2.48
C THR A 113 -13.93 1.68 2.14
N ALA A 114 -14.60 1.95 1.02
CA ALA A 114 -15.75 1.18 0.58
C ALA A 114 -15.37 -0.25 0.13
N THR A 115 -14.13 -0.46 -0.34
CA THR A 115 -13.65 -1.73 -0.90
C THR A 115 -12.80 -2.56 0.07
N LEU A 116 -12.47 -2.04 1.25
CA LEU A 116 -11.49 -2.62 2.19
C LEU A 116 -11.80 -4.06 2.66
N TYR A 117 -13.05 -4.37 3.00
CA TYR A 117 -13.42 -5.69 3.59
C TYR A 117 -14.22 -6.59 2.66
N LYS A 118 -15.02 -5.98 1.77
CA LYS A 118 -15.88 -6.68 0.83
C LYS A 118 -16.29 -5.74 -0.29
N ILE A 119 -16.30 -6.25 -1.52
CA ILE A 119 -16.66 -5.48 -2.70
C ILE A 119 -18.06 -5.86 -3.16
N SER A 120 -18.97 -4.89 -3.16
CA SER A 120 -20.33 -5.09 -3.64
C SER A 120 -20.42 -4.99 -5.19
N PRO A 121 -21.53 -5.40 -5.81
CA PRO A 121 -21.77 -5.15 -7.23
C PRO A 121 -21.77 -3.66 -7.63
N LEU A 122 -22.13 -2.75 -6.71
CA LEU A 122 -22.09 -1.31 -6.98
C LEU A 122 -20.65 -0.82 -6.98
N MET A 123 -19.84 -1.25 -6.02
CA MET A 123 -18.41 -0.91 -5.98
C MET A 123 -17.67 -1.47 -7.19
N TRP A 124 -17.99 -2.70 -7.64
CA TRP A 124 -17.46 -3.23 -8.90
C TRP A 124 -17.80 -2.37 -10.13
N ASN A 125 -18.92 -1.65 -10.15
CA ASN A 125 -19.18 -0.70 -11.23
C ASN A 125 -18.27 0.53 -11.16
N LEU A 126 -17.89 0.98 -9.95
CA LEU A 126 -16.95 2.09 -9.77
C LEU A 126 -15.56 1.76 -10.31
N PHE A 127 -15.11 0.50 -10.25
CA PHE A 127 -13.86 0.07 -10.90
C PHE A 127 -13.84 0.44 -12.40
N TYR A 128 -14.95 0.21 -13.11
CA TYR A 128 -15.03 0.55 -14.54
C TYR A 128 -15.13 2.06 -14.78
N LEU A 129 -15.83 2.79 -13.92
CA LEU A 129 -15.91 4.26 -14.01
C LEU A 129 -14.56 4.92 -13.70
N MET A 130 -13.80 4.38 -12.75
CA MET A 130 -12.44 4.82 -12.43
C MET A 130 -11.51 4.63 -13.63
N TYR A 131 -11.59 3.48 -14.31
CA TYR A 131 -10.84 3.27 -15.55
C TYR A 131 -11.25 4.25 -16.67
N GLU A 132 -12.55 4.52 -16.83
CA GLU A 132 -13.02 5.52 -17.80
C GLU A 132 -12.53 6.93 -17.46
N ALA A 133 -12.47 7.30 -16.17
CA ALA A 133 -11.92 8.57 -15.72
C ALA A 133 -10.41 8.64 -15.99
N PHE A 134 -9.65 7.60 -15.65
CA PHE A 134 -8.21 7.49 -15.95
C PHE A 134 -7.89 7.71 -17.42
N GLU A 135 -8.68 7.14 -18.33
CA GLU A 135 -8.48 7.29 -19.77
C GLU A 135 -8.87 8.68 -20.30
N ARG A 136 -9.75 9.40 -19.59
CA ARG A 136 -10.29 10.68 -20.04
C ARG A 136 -9.50 11.88 -19.52
N ASP A 137 -9.34 11.98 -18.20
CA ASP A 137 -8.84 13.16 -17.50
C ASP A 137 -8.19 12.88 -16.13
N GLY A 138 -8.28 11.64 -15.61
CA GLY A 138 -7.74 11.25 -14.30
C GLY A 138 -6.36 10.59 -14.34
N TYR A 139 -5.55 10.86 -15.37
CA TYR A 139 -4.24 10.22 -15.54
C TYR A 139 -3.28 10.54 -14.37
N ASP A 140 -3.26 11.79 -13.93
CA ASP A 140 -2.37 12.29 -12.87
C ASP A 140 -2.76 11.77 -11.47
N PHE A 141 -3.94 11.17 -11.32
CA PHE A 141 -4.47 10.60 -10.07
C PHE A 141 -4.17 9.10 -9.94
N PHE A 142 -3.22 8.56 -10.71
CA PHE A 142 -2.92 7.13 -10.68
C PHE A 142 -2.45 6.65 -9.31
N THR A 143 -1.66 7.46 -8.60
CA THR A 143 -1.25 7.18 -7.22
C THR A 143 -2.48 7.00 -6.33
N ASP A 144 -3.48 7.88 -6.40
CA ASP A 144 -4.74 7.74 -5.63
C ASP A 144 -5.60 6.54 -6.08
N MET A 145 -5.55 6.19 -7.37
CA MET A 145 -6.25 5.02 -7.92
C MET A 145 -5.60 3.69 -7.52
N SER A 146 -4.33 3.70 -7.09
CA SER A 146 -3.59 2.47 -6.81
C SER A 146 -4.12 1.72 -5.59
N SER A 147 -4.51 2.43 -4.52
CA SER A 147 -5.13 1.83 -3.32
C SER A 147 -6.46 1.11 -3.63
N PRO A 148 -7.44 1.72 -4.33
CA PRO A 148 -8.62 0.98 -4.77
C PRO A 148 -8.29 -0.20 -5.68
N LEU A 149 -7.35 -0.05 -6.62
CA LEU A 149 -6.92 -1.14 -7.51
C LEU A 149 -6.36 -2.34 -6.74
N HIS A 150 -5.58 -2.09 -5.69
CA HIS A 150 -5.09 -3.12 -4.78
C HIS A 150 -6.25 -3.84 -4.09
N ASN A 151 -7.22 -3.12 -3.53
CA ASN A 151 -8.40 -3.74 -2.92
C ASN A 151 -9.17 -4.65 -3.90
N TYR A 152 -9.36 -4.22 -5.15
CA TYR A 152 -10.01 -5.06 -6.18
C TYR A 152 -9.23 -6.34 -6.48
N LEU A 153 -7.91 -6.35 -6.33
CA LEU A 153 -7.07 -7.53 -6.50
C LEU A 153 -7.17 -8.48 -5.31
N THR A 154 -7.12 -7.93 -4.09
CA THR A 154 -6.87 -8.70 -2.87
C THR A 154 -8.15 -9.15 -2.14
N VAL A 155 -9.20 -8.32 -2.15
CA VAL A 155 -10.40 -8.53 -1.32
C VAL A 155 -11.40 -9.53 -1.95
N ASP A 156 -11.57 -9.52 -3.28
CA ASP A 156 -12.46 -10.45 -3.98
C ASP A 156 -11.79 -11.06 -5.24
N PRO A 157 -10.75 -11.89 -5.04
CA PRO A 157 -9.93 -12.43 -6.13
C PRO A 157 -10.73 -13.28 -7.13
N GLU A 158 -11.78 -13.96 -6.68
CA GLU A 158 -12.60 -14.80 -7.54
C GLU A 158 -13.46 -13.98 -8.50
N VAL A 159 -14.09 -12.91 -8.02
CA VAL A 159 -14.86 -12.01 -8.89
C VAL A 159 -13.92 -11.23 -9.82
N PHE A 160 -12.74 -10.82 -9.34
CA PHE A 160 -11.73 -10.18 -10.18
C PHE A 160 -11.39 -11.06 -11.39
N LEU A 161 -11.05 -12.34 -11.17
CA LEU A 161 -10.68 -13.28 -12.24
C LEU A 161 -11.86 -13.77 -13.09
N ALA A 162 -13.09 -13.71 -12.58
CA ALA A 162 -14.27 -14.14 -13.33
C ALA A 162 -14.51 -13.31 -14.61
N ASN A 163 -14.05 -12.05 -14.63
CA ASN A 163 -14.14 -11.19 -15.80
C ASN A 163 -12.74 -10.84 -16.34
N PRO A 164 -12.31 -11.36 -17.51
CA PRO A 164 -10.98 -11.10 -18.05
C PRO A 164 -10.70 -9.62 -18.31
N LYS A 165 -11.75 -8.80 -18.51
CA LYS A 165 -11.64 -7.35 -18.66
C LYS A 165 -10.98 -6.69 -17.45
N ASN A 166 -11.14 -7.25 -16.24
CA ASN A 166 -10.57 -6.67 -15.03
C ASN A 166 -9.03 -6.69 -15.07
N MET A 167 -8.45 -7.81 -15.48
CA MET A 167 -7.00 -7.92 -15.66
C MET A 167 -6.50 -7.08 -16.85
N GLU A 168 -7.28 -6.99 -17.93
CA GLU A 168 -6.97 -6.12 -19.08
C GLU A 168 -6.90 -4.64 -18.65
N ILE A 169 -7.83 -4.18 -17.81
CA ILE A 169 -7.86 -2.80 -17.28
C ILE A 169 -6.61 -2.55 -16.43
N LEU A 170 -6.33 -3.41 -15.45
CA LEU A 170 -5.16 -3.27 -14.58
C LEU A 170 -3.87 -3.21 -15.41
N TYR A 171 -3.72 -4.14 -16.35
CA TYR A 171 -2.59 -4.16 -17.26
C TYR A 171 -2.47 -2.87 -18.06
N THR A 172 -3.56 -2.39 -18.65
CA THR A 172 -3.56 -1.19 -19.48
C THR A 172 -3.13 0.04 -18.69
N MET A 173 -3.68 0.23 -17.48
CA MET A 173 -3.34 1.37 -16.63
C MET A 173 -1.86 1.33 -16.22
N CYS A 174 -1.41 0.22 -15.63
CA CYS A 174 -0.04 0.08 -15.16
C CYS A 174 0.97 0.13 -16.31
N GLN A 175 0.66 -0.47 -17.47
CA GLN A 175 1.50 -0.40 -18.65
C GLN A 175 1.66 1.05 -19.12
N LYS A 176 0.57 1.82 -19.18
CA LYS A 176 0.59 3.21 -19.63
C LYS A 176 1.51 4.04 -18.73
N ILE A 177 1.32 3.96 -17.42
CA ILE A 177 2.16 4.66 -16.42
C ILE A 177 3.62 4.27 -16.54
N LEU A 178 3.91 2.96 -16.54
CA LEU A 178 5.28 2.45 -16.65
C LEU A 178 5.92 2.65 -18.02
N SER A 179 5.20 3.08 -19.05
CA SER A 179 5.76 3.29 -20.41
C SER A 179 5.88 4.76 -20.79
N ASP A 180 5.20 5.65 -20.07
CA ASP A 180 5.22 7.08 -20.28
C ASP A 180 6.36 7.71 -19.46
N ASP A 181 7.19 8.54 -20.08
CA ASP A 181 8.28 9.22 -19.39
C ASP A 181 7.76 10.41 -18.54
N ASP A 182 6.54 10.87 -18.79
CA ASP A 182 5.93 12.03 -18.12
C ASP A 182 5.12 11.64 -16.86
N SER A 183 4.95 10.34 -16.56
CA SER A 183 4.19 9.83 -15.41
C SER A 183 4.83 10.16 -14.05
N GLY A 184 6.16 10.26 -14.01
CA GLY A 184 6.93 10.43 -12.77
C GLY A 184 7.20 9.09 -12.06
N GLU A 185 8.39 8.99 -11.45
CA GLU A 185 8.85 7.72 -10.86
C GLU A 185 8.01 7.24 -9.67
N ASP A 186 7.28 8.14 -9.01
CA ASP A 186 6.34 7.81 -7.93
C ASP A 186 5.18 6.93 -8.44
N ALA A 187 4.40 7.42 -9.42
CA ALA A 187 3.32 6.66 -10.03
C ALA A 187 3.82 5.34 -10.65
N GLU A 188 5.03 5.34 -11.22
CA GLU A 188 5.68 4.14 -11.74
C GLU A 188 5.96 3.08 -10.66
N CYS A 189 6.32 3.48 -9.44
CA CYS A 189 6.48 2.56 -8.31
C CYS A 189 5.15 1.83 -8.01
N TYR A 190 4.04 2.57 -7.88
CA TYR A 190 2.72 2.00 -7.64
C TYR A 190 2.28 1.04 -8.76
N ALA A 191 2.56 1.39 -10.02
CA ALA A 191 2.23 0.53 -11.16
C ALA A 191 3.03 -0.79 -11.14
N ALA A 192 4.31 -0.74 -10.79
CA ALA A 192 5.13 -1.93 -10.62
C ALA A 192 4.66 -2.76 -9.40
N LYS A 193 4.31 -2.12 -8.29
CA LYS A 193 3.78 -2.78 -7.09
C LYS A 193 2.49 -3.54 -7.40
N LEU A 194 1.55 -2.94 -8.14
CA LEU A 194 0.31 -3.61 -8.55
C LEU A 194 0.54 -4.83 -9.44
N PHE A 195 1.58 -4.82 -10.30
CA PHE A 195 1.98 -6.02 -11.04
C PHE A 195 2.53 -7.12 -10.12
N GLU A 196 3.38 -6.78 -9.16
CA GLU A 196 3.85 -7.73 -8.15
C GLU A 196 2.68 -8.34 -7.37
N VAL A 197 1.78 -7.50 -6.85
CA VAL A 197 0.57 -7.93 -6.12
C VAL A 197 -0.23 -8.92 -6.96
N ALA A 198 -0.51 -8.60 -8.23
CA ALA A 198 -1.25 -9.51 -9.10
C ALA A 198 -0.55 -10.86 -9.33
N ILE A 199 0.78 -10.88 -9.44
CA ILE A 199 1.56 -12.12 -9.59
C ILE A 199 1.45 -13.00 -8.35
N LEU A 200 1.57 -12.40 -7.17
CA LEU A 200 1.53 -13.11 -5.88
C LEU A 200 0.11 -13.53 -5.47
N GLN A 201 -0.90 -12.76 -5.89
CA GLN A 201 -2.30 -13.02 -5.57
C GLN A 201 -2.89 -14.21 -6.35
N PHE A 202 -2.40 -14.48 -7.56
CA PHE A 202 -3.00 -15.49 -8.45
C PHE A 202 -2.07 -16.64 -8.89
N PRO A 203 -1.44 -17.40 -7.97
CA PRO A 203 -0.53 -18.49 -8.32
C PRO A 203 -1.16 -19.51 -9.28
N GLY A 204 -0.50 -19.74 -10.43
CA GLY A 204 -0.94 -20.71 -11.44
C GLY A 204 -2.21 -20.35 -12.21
N ARG A 205 -2.78 -19.15 -12.04
CA ARG A 205 -4.07 -18.75 -12.63
C ARG A 205 -3.97 -17.67 -13.70
N ILE A 206 -2.81 -17.01 -13.81
CA ILE A 206 -2.61 -15.86 -14.70
C ILE A 206 -1.41 -16.02 -15.65
N ASP A 207 -1.03 -17.25 -16.00
CA ASP A 207 0.15 -17.59 -16.82
C ASP A 207 0.31 -16.71 -18.08
N GLN A 208 -0.80 -16.35 -18.73
CA GLN A 208 -0.81 -15.51 -19.93
C GLN A 208 -0.38 -14.05 -19.69
N TRP A 209 -0.49 -13.56 -18.45
CA TRP A 209 -0.18 -12.19 -18.03
C TRP A 209 1.22 -12.03 -17.46
N ILE A 210 1.84 -13.12 -16.98
CA ILE A 210 3.17 -13.10 -16.38
C ILE A 210 4.24 -12.56 -17.37
N THR A 211 4.20 -12.99 -18.63
CA THR A 211 5.15 -12.48 -19.65
C THR A 211 4.96 -10.98 -19.92
N PRO A 212 3.74 -10.48 -20.20
CA PRO A 212 3.49 -9.05 -20.32
C PRO A 212 3.98 -8.21 -19.14
N PHE A 213 3.70 -8.62 -17.89
CA PHE A 213 4.12 -7.86 -16.70
C PHE A 213 5.65 -7.76 -16.60
N ALA A 214 6.35 -8.88 -16.73
CA ALA A 214 7.81 -8.90 -16.70
C ALA A 214 8.42 -8.07 -17.84
N GLN A 215 7.81 -8.09 -19.04
CA GLN A 215 8.28 -7.28 -20.17
C GLN A 215 8.21 -5.78 -19.90
N VAL A 216 7.11 -5.30 -19.32
CA VAL A 216 6.94 -3.87 -19.00
C VAL A 216 7.97 -3.43 -17.96
N ALA A 217 8.10 -4.17 -16.86
CA ALA A 217 9.07 -3.86 -15.80
C ALA A 217 10.53 -3.88 -16.31
N LEU A 218 10.90 -4.90 -17.09
CA LEU A 218 12.23 -4.97 -17.69
C LEU A 218 12.48 -3.84 -18.69
N ALA A 219 11.48 -3.49 -19.51
CA ALA A 219 11.60 -2.35 -20.43
C ALA A 219 11.82 -1.04 -19.68
N ARG A 220 11.13 -0.83 -18.54
CA ARG A 220 11.34 0.35 -17.69
C ARG A 220 12.76 0.42 -17.14
N LEU A 221 13.35 -0.71 -16.72
CA LEU A 221 14.75 -0.80 -16.27
C LEU A 221 15.78 -0.50 -17.36
N THR A 222 15.41 -0.55 -18.65
CA THR A 222 16.32 -0.15 -19.76
C THR A 222 16.37 1.35 -19.99
N ARG A 223 15.43 2.11 -19.42
CA ARG A 223 15.44 3.58 -19.44
C ARG A 223 16.16 4.13 -18.21
N LYS A 224 16.39 5.44 -18.19
CA LYS A 224 16.98 6.11 -17.03
C LYS A 224 16.06 5.93 -15.82
N VAL A 225 16.60 5.42 -14.72
CA VAL A 225 15.93 5.32 -13.41
C VAL A 225 16.73 6.15 -12.42
N VAL A 226 16.08 7.07 -11.71
CA VAL A 226 16.73 8.00 -10.77
C VAL A 226 16.68 7.46 -9.35
N THR A 227 15.50 7.02 -8.88
CA THR A 227 15.31 6.52 -7.51
C THR A 227 15.76 5.06 -7.38
N SER A 228 16.18 4.67 -6.17
CA SER A 228 16.40 3.26 -5.84
C SER A 228 15.10 2.51 -5.72
N GLU A 229 14.06 3.15 -5.20
CA GLU A 229 12.75 2.56 -4.99
C GLU A 229 12.13 2.04 -6.30
N LEU A 230 12.05 2.87 -7.35
CA LEU A 230 11.51 2.42 -8.64
C LEU A 230 12.32 1.25 -9.22
N ARG A 231 13.65 1.29 -9.04
CA ARG A 231 14.52 0.21 -9.49
C ARG A 231 14.22 -1.09 -8.76
N VAL A 232 14.01 -1.03 -7.45
CA VAL A 232 13.63 -2.19 -6.62
C VAL A 232 12.24 -2.69 -6.99
N MET A 233 11.24 -1.81 -7.14
CA MET A 233 9.89 -2.20 -7.55
C MET A 233 9.85 -2.90 -8.91
N CYS A 234 10.60 -2.40 -9.90
CA CYS A 234 10.71 -3.07 -11.20
C CYS A 234 11.44 -4.42 -11.09
N LEU A 235 12.46 -4.54 -10.23
CA LEU A 235 13.13 -5.82 -9.96
C LEU A 235 12.16 -6.79 -9.28
N GLN A 236 11.34 -6.32 -8.35
CA GLN A 236 10.35 -7.10 -7.63
C GLN A 236 9.33 -7.77 -8.55
N VAL A 237 8.82 -7.08 -9.58
CA VAL A 237 7.95 -7.72 -10.58
C VAL A 237 8.63 -8.96 -11.22
N VAL A 238 9.93 -8.87 -11.49
CA VAL A 238 10.71 -9.98 -12.06
C VAL A 238 11.01 -11.06 -11.02
N VAL A 239 11.26 -10.68 -9.77
CA VAL A 239 11.45 -11.61 -8.64
C VAL A 239 10.15 -12.34 -8.28
N ALA A 240 9.00 -11.67 -8.31
CA ALA A 240 7.69 -12.28 -8.17
C ALA A 240 7.40 -13.25 -9.32
N THR A 241 7.78 -12.90 -10.55
CA THR A 241 7.72 -13.83 -11.69
C THR A 241 8.62 -15.05 -11.48
N LEU A 242 9.81 -14.87 -10.90
CA LEU A 242 10.73 -15.96 -10.54
C LEU A 242 10.10 -16.89 -9.49
N TYR A 243 9.49 -16.30 -8.46
CA TYR A 243 8.81 -17.02 -7.40
C TYR A 243 7.57 -17.79 -7.92
N TYR A 244 6.79 -17.15 -8.81
CA TYR A 244 5.63 -17.75 -9.46
C TYR A 244 6.01 -19.01 -10.25
N ASN A 245 7.03 -18.91 -11.10
CA ASN A 245 7.58 -20.05 -11.82
C ASN A 245 9.01 -19.78 -12.33
N PRO A 246 10.04 -20.39 -11.72
CA PRO A 246 11.43 -20.11 -12.08
C PRO A 246 11.76 -20.57 -13.51
N THR A 247 11.14 -21.66 -13.98
CA THR A 247 11.36 -22.15 -15.36
C THR A 247 10.73 -21.20 -16.39
N PHE A 248 9.57 -20.63 -16.06
CA PHE A 248 8.89 -19.67 -16.92
C PHE A 248 9.72 -18.39 -17.08
N LEU A 249 10.27 -17.85 -15.99
CA LEU A 249 11.12 -16.67 -16.05
C LEU A 249 12.34 -16.87 -16.96
N THR A 250 13.06 -18.00 -16.84
CA THR A 250 14.22 -18.27 -17.70
C THR A 250 13.86 -18.23 -19.19
N THR A 251 12.69 -18.74 -19.55
CA THR A 251 12.18 -18.72 -20.93
C THR A 251 11.84 -17.31 -21.41
N ILE A 252 11.36 -16.43 -20.52
CA ILE A 252 11.10 -15.02 -20.82
C ILE A 252 12.42 -14.28 -21.03
N LEU A 253 13.35 -14.40 -20.08
CA LEU A 253 14.61 -13.65 -20.09
C LEU A 253 15.50 -14.03 -21.29
N ASP A 254 15.49 -15.29 -21.73
CA ASP A 254 16.23 -15.72 -22.92
C ASP A 254 15.64 -15.15 -24.23
N LYS A 255 14.36 -14.77 -24.24
CA LYS A 255 13.70 -14.15 -25.41
C LYS A 255 13.85 -12.63 -25.42
N LEU A 256 14.07 -12.01 -24.26
CA LEU A 256 14.20 -10.57 -24.12
C LEU A 256 15.66 -10.14 -24.24
N HIS A 257 15.88 -9.23 -25.19
CA HIS A 257 17.20 -8.69 -25.50
C HIS A 257 17.20 -7.18 -25.26
N LEU A 258 18.33 -6.65 -24.85
CA LEU A 258 18.47 -5.20 -24.67
C LEU A 258 18.45 -4.49 -26.03
N PRO A 259 17.87 -3.28 -26.13
CA PRO A 259 17.89 -2.52 -27.38
C PRO A 259 19.30 -2.26 -27.91
N GLU A 260 20.27 -2.09 -27.01
CA GLU A 260 21.66 -1.72 -27.34
C GLU A 260 22.65 -2.91 -27.34
N SER A 261 22.25 -4.06 -26.79
CA SER A 261 23.09 -5.26 -26.71
C SER A 261 22.29 -6.49 -27.11
N ASN A 262 22.82 -7.29 -28.04
CA ASN A 262 22.21 -8.56 -28.44
C ASN A 262 22.43 -9.67 -27.41
N GLU A 263 22.80 -9.32 -26.17
CA GLU A 263 22.89 -10.23 -25.04
C GLU A 263 21.53 -10.37 -24.34
N PRO A 264 21.17 -11.57 -23.86
CA PRO A 264 19.97 -11.77 -23.06
C PRO A 264 20.00 -10.91 -21.81
N ILE A 265 18.85 -10.31 -21.47
CA ILE A 265 18.71 -9.46 -20.28
C ILE A 265 18.96 -10.23 -18.96
N THR A 266 18.96 -11.56 -19.02
CA THR A 266 19.18 -12.48 -17.90
C THR A 266 20.42 -12.14 -17.08
N VAL A 267 21.56 -11.86 -17.73
CA VAL A 267 22.82 -11.56 -17.00
C VAL A 267 22.74 -10.22 -16.31
N GLN A 268 22.22 -9.19 -16.99
CA GLN A 268 22.05 -7.86 -16.41
C GLN A 268 21.10 -7.89 -15.22
N PHE A 269 19.97 -8.60 -15.33
CA PHE A 269 19.00 -8.74 -14.26
C PHE A 269 19.65 -9.30 -12.98
N PHE A 270 20.33 -10.44 -13.04
CA PHE A 270 20.96 -11.02 -11.85
C PHE A 270 22.11 -10.17 -11.32
N ALA A 271 22.87 -9.50 -12.20
CA ALA A 271 23.93 -8.59 -11.76
C ALA A 271 23.38 -7.37 -11.01
N GLN A 272 22.27 -6.81 -11.50
CA GLN A 272 21.60 -5.67 -10.90
C GLN A 272 20.87 -6.06 -9.62
N TRP A 273 20.10 -7.15 -9.62
CA TRP A 273 19.41 -7.65 -8.42
C TRP A 273 20.38 -7.93 -7.27
N MET A 274 21.52 -8.57 -7.53
CA MET A 274 22.55 -8.76 -6.49
C MET A 274 23.31 -7.47 -6.14
N GLY A 275 23.37 -6.51 -7.07
CA GLY A 275 24.03 -5.22 -6.88
C GLY A 275 23.23 -4.26 -6.01
N ASP A 276 21.90 -4.32 -6.11
CA ASP A 276 20.94 -3.47 -5.40
C ASP A 276 20.37 -4.13 -4.15
N ALA A 277 20.97 -5.21 -3.64
CA ALA A 277 20.47 -5.93 -2.47
C ALA A 277 20.32 -5.03 -1.23
N ASN A 278 21.13 -3.98 -1.11
CA ASN A 278 21.08 -3.01 -0.01
C ASN A 278 19.96 -1.95 -0.18
N CYS A 279 19.25 -1.97 -1.30
CA CYS A 279 18.10 -1.09 -1.55
C CYS A 279 16.76 -1.78 -1.22
N PHE A 280 16.76 -3.07 -0.87
CA PHE A 280 15.57 -3.78 -0.39
C PHE A 280 15.40 -3.46 1.10
N LEU A 281 14.66 -2.40 1.38
CA LEU A 281 14.55 -1.79 2.72
C LEU A 281 13.30 -2.24 3.49
N GLY A 282 12.21 -2.52 2.78
CA GLY A 282 10.97 -2.94 3.42
C GLY A 282 10.94 -4.42 3.85
N LEU A 283 10.04 -4.76 4.76
CA LEU A 283 9.88 -6.14 5.25
C LEU A 283 9.47 -7.07 4.11
N HIS A 284 8.46 -6.68 3.33
CA HIS A 284 8.00 -7.41 2.16
C HIS A 284 9.11 -7.55 1.12
N ASP A 285 9.82 -6.46 0.82
CA ASP A 285 10.93 -6.44 -0.15
C ASP A 285 12.00 -7.50 0.19
N ARG A 286 12.38 -7.55 1.47
CA ARG A 286 13.37 -8.50 1.97
C ARG A 286 12.87 -9.94 1.94
N LYS A 287 11.61 -10.19 2.30
CA LYS A 287 10.97 -11.51 2.16
C LYS A 287 11.02 -11.97 0.71
N MET A 288 10.58 -11.11 -0.22
CA MET A 288 10.60 -11.40 -1.65
C MET A 288 11.99 -11.69 -2.19
N PHE A 289 13.01 -10.96 -1.71
CA PHE A 289 14.40 -11.22 -2.07
C PHE A 289 14.83 -12.65 -1.69
N VAL A 290 14.55 -13.08 -0.45
CA VAL A 290 14.90 -14.42 0.04
C VAL A 290 14.10 -15.50 -0.71
N LEU A 291 12.78 -15.35 -0.81
CA LEU A 291 11.90 -16.32 -1.45
C LEU A 291 12.22 -16.50 -2.95
N GLY A 292 12.51 -15.41 -3.64
CA GLY A 292 12.95 -15.43 -5.03
C GLY A 292 14.27 -16.18 -5.22
N LEU A 293 15.28 -15.90 -4.37
CA LEU A 293 16.56 -16.59 -4.43
C LEU A 293 16.41 -18.08 -4.11
N CYS A 294 15.65 -18.44 -3.09
CA CYS A 294 15.38 -19.83 -2.76
C CYS A 294 14.67 -20.56 -3.91
N SER A 295 13.76 -19.89 -4.62
CA SER A 295 13.05 -20.48 -5.75
C SER A 295 13.99 -20.84 -6.92
N ILE A 296 14.93 -19.97 -7.27
CA ILE A 296 15.90 -20.27 -8.35
C ILE A 296 17.03 -21.20 -7.88
N LEU A 297 17.37 -21.21 -6.60
CA LEU A 297 18.32 -22.18 -6.05
C LEU A 297 17.68 -23.56 -5.91
N GLY A 298 16.37 -23.67 -5.71
CA GLY A 298 15.65 -24.93 -5.64
C GLY A 298 15.56 -25.69 -6.97
N ILE A 299 15.73 -25.02 -8.12
CA ILE A 299 15.73 -25.72 -9.41
C ILE A 299 17.05 -26.48 -9.68
N ASN A 300 16.96 -27.47 -10.58
CA ASN A 300 18.12 -28.26 -11.00
C ASN A 300 19.28 -27.35 -11.43
N SER A 301 20.47 -27.60 -10.88
CA SER A 301 21.67 -26.80 -11.14
C SER A 301 22.04 -26.68 -12.62
N THR A 302 21.63 -27.61 -13.48
CA THR A 302 21.86 -27.54 -14.93
C THR A 302 20.91 -26.58 -15.66
N LEU A 303 19.78 -26.23 -15.04
CA LEU A 303 18.78 -25.31 -15.59
C LEU A 303 18.93 -23.88 -15.06
N ARG A 304 19.88 -23.65 -14.15
CA ARG A 304 20.12 -22.33 -13.58
C ARG A 304 20.73 -21.41 -14.64
N PRO A 305 20.23 -20.16 -14.78
CA PRO A 305 20.76 -19.22 -15.74
C PRO A 305 22.22 -18.88 -15.52
N LYS A 306 22.95 -18.61 -16.62
CA LYS A 306 24.34 -18.17 -16.56
C LYS A 306 24.52 -16.91 -15.68
N GLY A 307 23.58 -15.96 -15.74
CA GLY A 307 23.60 -14.75 -14.92
C GLY A 307 23.69 -15.04 -13.42
N LEU A 308 22.98 -16.06 -12.94
CA LEU A 308 23.05 -16.50 -11.54
C LEU A 308 24.41 -17.13 -11.19
N HIS A 309 24.99 -17.89 -12.12
CA HIS A 309 26.33 -18.47 -11.93
C HIS A 309 27.41 -17.39 -11.87
N ASP A 310 27.31 -16.37 -12.71
CA ASP A 310 28.28 -15.26 -12.79
C ASP A 310 28.27 -14.41 -11.50
N CYS A 311 27.14 -14.34 -10.78
CA CYS A 311 27.03 -13.66 -9.49
C CYS A 311 27.05 -14.59 -8.27
N ALA A 312 27.40 -15.87 -8.42
CA ALA A 312 27.34 -16.87 -7.34
C ALA A 312 28.09 -16.48 -6.06
N SER A 313 29.22 -15.77 -6.18
CA SER A 313 30.00 -15.29 -5.04
C SER A 313 29.31 -14.19 -4.22
N LYS A 314 28.27 -13.54 -4.78
CA LYS A 314 27.50 -12.47 -4.12
C LYS A 314 26.26 -12.98 -3.39
N ILE A 315 25.74 -14.16 -3.76
CA ILE A 315 24.47 -14.70 -3.23
C ILE A 315 24.48 -14.78 -1.69
N ILE A 316 25.48 -15.44 -1.11
CA ILE A 316 25.55 -15.60 0.35
C ILE A 316 25.76 -14.25 1.08
N PRO A 317 26.70 -13.37 0.66
CA PRO A 317 26.80 -12.03 1.22
C PRO A 317 25.49 -11.23 1.17
N SER A 318 24.78 -11.24 0.03
CA SER A 318 23.50 -10.53 -0.11
C SER A 318 22.44 -11.11 0.82
N LEU A 319 22.32 -12.44 0.91
CA LEU A 319 21.37 -13.09 1.83
C LEU A 319 21.66 -12.77 3.29
N LEU A 320 22.92 -12.76 3.73
CA LEU A 320 23.27 -12.42 5.10
C LEU A 320 22.87 -10.98 5.46
N MET A 321 23.07 -10.04 4.53
CA MET A 321 22.63 -8.66 4.71
C MET A 321 21.11 -8.55 4.78
N ILE A 322 20.39 -9.22 3.88
CA ILE A 322 18.92 -9.24 3.87
C ILE A 322 18.36 -9.87 5.15
N PHE A 323 18.92 -10.99 5.63
CA PHE A 323 18.49 -11.61 6.89
C PHE A 323 18.76 -10.71 8.10
N SER A 324 19.87 -9.98 8.11
CA SER A 324 20.12 -8.98 9.16
C SER A 324 19.07 -7.86 9.12
N GLY A 325 18.63 -7.43 7.94
CA GLY A 325 17.55 -6.46 7.79
C GLY A 325 16.20 -7.01 8.23
N LEU A 326 15.87 -8.26 7.83
CA LEU A 326 14.63 -8.94 8.25
C LEU A 326 14.54 -9.05 9.77
N GLN A 327 15.63 -9.45 10.44
CA GLN A 327 15.66 -9.52 11.89
C GLN A 327 15.28 -8.18 12.54
N ARG A 328 15.87 -7.07 12.05
CA ARG A 328 15.54 -5.73 12.55
C ARG A 328 14.10 -5.33 12.28
N SER A 329 13.58 -5.60 11.07
CA SER A 329 12.19 -5.31 10.71
C SER A 329 11.21 -6.06 11.62
N TYR A 330 11.42 -7.35 11.89
CA TYR A 330 10.58 -8.11 12.81
C TYR A 330 10.68 -7.64 14.26
N GLU A 331 11.89 -7.31 14.73
CA GLU A 331 12.07 -6.74 16.07
C GLU A 331 11.30 -5.41 16.22
N ARG A 332 11.33 -4.56 15.18
CA ARG A 332 10.56 -3.31 15.15
C ARG A 332 9.05 -3.58 15.13
N GLN A 333 8.58 -4.48 14.28
CA GLN A 333 7.15 -4.81 14.20
C GLN A 333 6.63 -5.35 15.54
N ALA A 334 7.39 -6.23 16.20
CA ALA A 334 7.02 -6.75 17.52
C ALA A 334 6.94 -5.65 18.59
N LEU A 335 7.83 -4.65 18.56
CA LEU A 335 7.76 -3.49 19.46
C LEU A 335 6.53 -2.63 19.21
N LEU A 336 6.18 -2.39 17.93
CA LEU A 336 4.98 -1.64 17.57
C LEU A 336 3.69 -2.36 17.99
N GLU A 337 3.67 -3.69 17.86
CA GLU A 337 2.56 -4.53 18.34
C GLU A 337 2.44 -4.46 19.87
N GLU A 338 3.55 -4.56 20.61
CA GLU A 338 3.57 -4.43 22.07
C GLU A 338 3.13 -3.02 22.55
N ASP A 339 3.58 -1.96 21.89
CA ASP A 339 3.19 -0.58 22.22
C ASP A 339 1.69 -0.32 21.92
N SER A 340 1.15 -0.94 20.85
CA SER A 340 -0.27 -0.82 20.49
C SER A 340 -1.22 -1.51 21.49
N ASP A 341 -0.73 -2.55 22.18
CA ASP A 341 -1.47 -3.25 23.24
C ASP A 341 -1.40 -2.52 24.60
N GLU A 342 -0.38 -1.69 24.83
CA GLU A 342 -0.23 -0.88 26.06
C GLU A 342 -0.92 0.49 25.99
N ASP A 343 -1.19 1.04 24.79
CA ASP A 343 -1.78 2.38 24.61
C ASP A 343 -3.33 2.40 24.58
N GLY A 344 -3.93 1.77 25.58
CA GLY A 344 -5.29 2.09 26.02
C GLY A 344 -5.37 3.35 26.90
N GLY A 345 -4.37 4.24 26.81
CA GLY A 345 -4.20 5.36 27.72
C GLY A 345 -3.37 6.49 27.11
N GLU A 346 -3.93 7.15 26.09
CA GLU A 346 -3.45 8.44 25.60
C GLU A 346 -3.11 9.37 26.78
N ILE A 347 -1.83 9.73 26.91
CA ILE A 347 -1.43 10.95 27.60
C ILE A 347 -0.85 11.88 26.54
N ASP A 348 -1.78 12.68 26.03
CA ASP A 348 -1.58 13.89 25.25
C ASP A 348 -0.40 14.71 25.83
N GLY A 349 0.56 15.01 24.95
CA GLY A 349 1.75 15.77 25.30
C GLY A 349 1.44 17.25 25.41
N ASP A 350 1.17 17.73 26.62
CA ASP A 350 1.49 19.11 27.02
C ASP A 350 1.31 19.26 28.54
N GLU A 351 2.41 19.39 29.29
CA GLU A 351 2.49 20.26 30.48
C GLU A 351 3.96 20.34 30.96
N ASP A 352 4.58 21.49 30.65
CA ASP A 352 5.70 22.15 31.31
C ASP A 352 6.53 21.34 32.33
N VAL A 353 7.78 21.03 31.95
CA VAL A 353 8.84 20.59 32.86
C VAL A 353 9.20 21.75 33.80
N ASP A 354 8.56 21.81 34.97
CA ASP A 354 9.04 22.62 36.10
C ASP A 354 10.20 21.85 36.76
N GLU A 355 11.43 22.37 36.60
CA GLU A 355 12.64 21.91 37.30
C GLU A 355 12.51 22.15 38.81
N GLY A 356 11.81 21.24 39.49
CA GLY A 356 11.78 21.15 40.95
C GLY A 356 13.02 20.41 41.48
N GLU A 357 13.88 21.15 42.19
CA GLU A 357 15.10 20.70 42.87
C GLU A 357 14.95 19.36 43.62
N LEU A 358 15.72 18.34 43.22
CA LEU A 358 15.93 17.11 43.99
C LEU A 358 16.87 17.40 45.18
N GLU A 359 16.29 17.74 46.33
CA GLU A 359 17.00 17.62 47.61
C GLU A 359 17.14 16.14 47.99
N SER A 360 18.38 15.67 47.94
CA SER A 360 18.89 14.38 48.41
C SER A 360 18.81 14.24 49.93
N ASP A 361 18.10 13.22 50.44
CA ASP A 361 18.53 12.35 51.56
C ASP A 361 17.47 11.27 51.85
N ASP A 362 17.70 10.03 51.39
CA ASP A 362 17.62 8.81 52.22
C ASP A 362 17.87 7.55 51.35
N ASP A 363 18.84 6.74 51.77
CA ASP A 363 19.33 5.53 51.10
C ASP A 363 18.35 4.33 51.23
N GLU A 364 17.25 4.30 50.47
CA GLU A 364 16.53 3.06 50.14
C GLU A 364 16.03 3.13 48.68
N LEU A 365 16.82 2.61 47.74
CA LEU A 365 16.35 2.37 46.36
C LEU A 365 15.13 1.45 46.43
N ASN A 366 13.96 2.00 46.17
CA ASN A 366 12.72 1.24 46.13
C ASN A 366 12.71 0.36 44.87
N GLU A 367 12.04 -0.81 44.89
CA GLU A 367 11.94 -1.70 43.71
C GLU A 367 11.42 -0.94 42.47
N ASP A 368 10.59 0.08 42.66
CA ASP A 368 10.04 0.93 41.60
C ASP A 368 11.08 1.87 40.97
N GLU A 369 12.11 2.32 41.72
CA GLU A 369 13.20 3.13 41.18
C GLU A 369 14.19 2.27 40.38
N VAL A 370 14.35 1.00 40.73
CA VAL A 370 15.15 0.05 39.94
C VAL A 370 14.49 -0.21 38.59
N VAL A 371 13.16 -0.37 38.56
CA VAL A 371 12.38 -0.51 37.32
C VAL A 371 12.47 0.76 36.48
N TYR A 372 12.40 1.94 37.11
CA TYR A 372 12.56 3.22 36.39
C TYR A 372 13.96 3.36 35.78
N VAL A 373 15.02 2.99 36.51
CA VAL A 373 16.40 3.03 36.01
C VAL A 373 16.64 1.97 34.93
N GLU A 374 16.02 0.77 35.02
CA GLU A 374 16.05 -0.23 33.95
C GLU A 374 15.30 0.23 32.70
N ASN A 375 14.15 0.88 32.86
CA ASN A 375 13.38 1.44 31.74
C ASN A 375 14.12 2.62 31.10
N LEU A 376 14.80 3.45 31.89
CA LEU A 376 15.66 4.51 31.39
C LEU A 376 16.90 3.95 30.69
N ALA A 377 17.51 2.89 31.21
CA ALA A 377 18.62 2.20 30.56
C ALA A 377 18.19 1.52 29.25
N LYS A 378 17.00 0.91 29.19
CA LYS A 378 16.41 0.40 27.95
C LYS A 378 16.16 1.53 26.95
N ARG A 379 15.58 2.64 27.37
CA ARG A 379 15.35 3.82 26.51
C ARG A 379 16.65 4.43 25.98
N VAL A 380 17.70 4.52 26.82
CA VAL A 380 19.03 4.99 26.39
C VAL A 380 19.70 3.99 25.45
N THR A 381 19.55 2.68 25.68
CA THR A 381 20.09 1.64 24.77
C THR A 381 19.36 1.65 23.43
N ASN A 382 18.04 1.85 23.44
CA ASN A 382 17.22 2.01 22.23
C ASN A 382 17.56 3.31 21.50
N ALA A 383 17.81 4.41 22.22
CA ALA A 383 18.26 5.67 21.63
C ALA A 383 19.67 5.58 21.01
N LEU A 384 20.57 4.78 21.60
CA LEU A 384 21.90 4.50 21.04
C LEU A 384 21.85 3.54 19.83
N HIS A 385 20.80 2.72 19.71
CA HIS A 385 20.50 1.92 18.51
C HIS A 385 19.73 2.71 17.44
N ALA A 386 19.05 3.79 17.81
CA ALA A 386 18.32 4.67 16.91
C ALA A 386 19.25 5.57 16.05
N GLU A 387 20.50 5.80 16.45
CA GLU A 387 21.47 6.54 15.62
C GLU A 387 21.88 5.80 14.32
N ASP A 388 21.56 4.49 14.20
CA ASP A 388 21.69 3.69 12.95
C ASP A 388 20.32 3.39 12.29
N ALA A 389 19.20 3.93 12.81
CA ALA A 389 17.84 3.59 12.38
C ALA A 389 17.32 4.42 11.18
N ASP A 390 18.02 5.49 10.79
CA ASP A 390 17.64 6.35 9.66
C ASP A 390 17.76 5.65 8.29
N GLU A 391 18.42 4.48 8.20
CA GLU A 391 18.59 3.75 6.92
C GLU A 391 17.49 2.72 6.61
N ASP A 392 16.61 2.41 7.56
CA ASP A 392 15.61 1.34 7.44
C ASP A 392 14.16 1.89 7.58
N GLU A 393 13.84 3.06 7.02
CA GLU A 393 12.44 3.52 6.94
C GLU A 393 11.64 2.61 5.98
N GLU A 394 10.51 2.07 6.46
CA GLU A 394 9.58 1.30 5.62
C GLU A 394 8.93 2.22 4.59
N THR A 395 8.79 1.74 3.35
CA THR A 395 8.20 2.52 2.28
C THR A 395 6.67 2.52 2.39
N GLU A 396 6.00 3.56 1.90
CA GLU A 396 4.53 3.61 1.85
C GLU A 396 3.93 2.42 1.05
N LEU A 397 4.73 1.84 0.15
CA LEU A 397 4.37 0.68 -0.65
C LEU A 397 4.26 -0.62 0.16
N GLU A 398 4.80 -0.68 1.39
CA GLU A 398 4.58 -1.82 2.31
C GLU A 398 3.12 -1.95 2.74
N ALA A 399 2.31 -0.88 2.62
CA ALA A 399 0.86 -0.94 2.84
C ALA A 399 0.13 -1.84 1.81
N TYR A 400 0.75 -2.14 0.66
CA TYR A 400 0.20 -2.96 -0.41
C TYR A 400 0.49 -4.44 -0.17
N THR A 401 -0.16 -4.97 0.87
CA THR A 401 0.03 -6.34 1.34
C THR A 401 -0.38 -7.39 0.32
N THR A 402 0.23 -8.57 0.42
CA THR A 402 0.03 -9.70 -0.48
C THR A 402 -0.10 -11.01 0.29
N THR A 403 -0.28 -12.12 -0.43
CA THR A 403 -0.41 -13.46 0.17
C THR A 403 0.81 -13.91 0.97
N ILE A 404 1.99 -13.30 0.77
CA ILE A 404 3.22 -13.63 1.49
C ILE A 404 3.44 -12.77 2.75
N ASP A 405 2.56 -11.79 2.99
CA ASP A 405 2.64 -10.89 4.15
C ASP A 405 1.70 -11.31 5.28
N ASN A 406 0.73 -12.17 4.97
CA ASN A 406 -0.22 -12.71 5.93
C ASN A 406 0.47 -13.51 7.06
N GLU A 407 -0.16 -13.61 8.23
CA GLU A 407 0.35 -14.41 9.36
C GLU A 407 0.60 -15.89 8.99
N ASP A 408 -0.27 -16.45 8.14
CA ASP A 408 -0.17 -17.83 7.64
C ASP A 408 0.80 -17.98 6.44
N ALA A 409 1.54 -16.91 6.10
CA ALA A 409 2.44 -16.91 4.96
C ALA A 409 3.61 -17.88 5.14
N VAL A 410 4.31 -18.09 4.02
CA VAL A 410 5.49 -18.93 3.97
C VAL A 410 6.65 -18.21 4.65
N ASP A 411 7.14 -18.77 5.75
CA ASP A 411 8.34 -18.31 6.46
C ASP A 411 9.61 -18.46 5.59
N GLU A 412 10.24 -17.34 5.28
CA GLU A 412 11.43 -17.24 4.44
C GLU A 412 12.68 -17.89 5.06
N TYR A 413 12.80 -17.93 6.39
CA TYR A 413 13.88 -18.65 7.08
C TYR A 413 13.68 -20.15 6.94
N THR A 414 12.44 -20.62 7.10
CA THR A 414 12.08 -22.02 6.91
C THR A 414 12.33 -22.46 5.47
N VAL A 415 11.94 -21.64 4.47
CA VAL A 415 12.22 -21.91 3.05
C VAL A 415 13.72 -21.94 2.77
N PHE A 416 14.47 -20.99 3.29
CA PHE A 416 15.92 -20.96 3.11
C PHE A 416 16.61 -22.19 3.72
N GLN A 417 16.19 -22.61 4.91
CA GLN A 417 16.69 -23.82 5.55
C GLN A 417 16.43 -25.06 4.68
N GLN A 418 15.23 -25.18 4.11
CA GLN A 418 14.87 -26.28 3.21
C GLN A 418 15.64 -26.23 1.89
N CYS A 419 15.99 -25.05 1.39
CA CYS A 419 16.76 -24.89 0.16
C CYS A 419 18.23 -25.33 0.29
N LEU A 420 18.79 -25.27 1.50
CA LEU A 420 20.20 -25.63 1.78
C LEU A 420 20.41 -27.11 2.14
N LEU A 421 19.34 -27.81 2.58
CA LEU A 421 19.35 -29.23 2.96
C LEU A 421 18.99 -30.11 1.75
#